data_AF-A0A661E5R9-F1
#
_entry.id   AF-A0A661E5R9-F1
#
_cell.length_a   1.000
_cell.length_b   1.000
_cell.length_c   1.000
_cell.angle_alpha   90.00
_cell.angle_beta   90.00
_cell.angle_gamma   90.00
#
_symmetry.space_group_name_H-M   'P 1'
#
loop_
_entity.id
_entity.type
_entity.pdbx_description
1 polymer ?
#
loop_
_entity_poly.entity_id
_entity_poly.type
_entity_poly.pdbx_seq_one_letter_code
_entity_poly.pdbx_strand_id
1 'polypeptide(L)'
;MSTPFKLYPTAMNPLLVKTSRALPKEIGIIGAGTIGPDIAYYLKSEMPEIKLFLIDISEKALQKAEQRLIAYTEKAVAKRKMSTQLAEQVLENLFYTTDYAQLKNCDLVIEAATESIPLKKQIFASIEQIVGSETIITSNTSSIPATRLFSDMNNPERATVTHFFAPAWRSLTVEIIDW
;
A
#
# COMPACT_ATOMS: atom_id res chain seq x y z
N MET A 1 -22.36 20.29 -30.31
CA MET A 1 -22.21 21.22 -29.18
C MET A 1 -21.38 20.51 -28.13
N SER A 2 -20.13 20.92 -27.96
CA SER A 2 -19.21 20.35 -26.97
C SER A 2 -19.67 20.74 -25.57
N THR A 3 -20.00 19.75 -24.75
CA THR A 3 -20.29 19.95 -23.32
C THR A 3 -19.11 20.71 -22.70
N PRO A 4 -19.33 21.84 -22.00
CA PRO A 4 -18.22 22.60 -21.42
C PRO A 4 -17.48 21.71 -20.43
N PHE A 5 -16.15 21.61 -20.57
CA PHE A 5 -15.29 21.01 -19.57
C PHE A 5 -15.52 21.75 -18.25
N LYS A 6 -16.21 21.10 -17.31
CA LYS A 6 -16.36 21.62 -15.96
C LYS A 6 -15.00 21.44 -15.30
N LEU A 7 -14.26 22.55 -15.16
CA LEU A 7 -12.91 22.59 -14.56
C LEU A 7 -12.84 21.88 -13.20
N TYR A 8 -13.97 21.81 -12.50
CA TYR A 8 -14.16 21.02 -11.30
C TYR A 8 -15.44 20.20 -11.47
N PRO A 9 -15.37 18.86 -11.58
CA PRO A 9 -16.57 18.05 -11.46
C PRO A 9 -17.25 18.41 -10.13
N THR A 10 -18.58 18.59 -10.17
CA THR A 10 -19.39 18.85 -8.98
C THR A 10 -19.04 17.79 -7.94
N ALA A 11 -18.38 18.24 -6.87
CA ALA A 11 -17.69 17.47 -5.86
C ALA A 11 -18.14 16.00 -5.74
N MET A 12 -17.31 15.08 -6.21
CA MET A 12 -17.31 13.73 -5.65
C MET A 12 -16.75 13.86 -4.23
N ASN A 13 -17.64 14.02 -3.25
CA ASN A 13 -17.23 13.87 -1.86
C ASN A 13 -16.99 12.38 -1.62
N PRO A 14 -15.74 11.90 -1.42
CA PRO A 14 -15.47 10.48 -1.25
C PRO A 14 -16.21 9.89 -0.04
N LEU A 15 -16.61 10.71 0.95
CA LEU A 15 -17.44 10.28 2.08
C LEU A 15 -18.90 9.96 1.68
N LEU A 16 -19.35 10.44 0.53
CA LEU A 16 -20.71 10.24 0.01
C LEU A 16 -20.75 9.23 -1.14
N VAL A 17 -19.58 8.82 -1.67
CA VAL A 17 -19.48 7.82 -2.73
C VAL A 17 -19.59 6.44 -2.10
N LYS A 18 -20.63 5.67 -2.48
CA LYS A 18 -20.72 4.26 -2.12
C LYS A 18 -19.75 3.47 -2.99
N THR A 19 -18.79 2.79 -2.37
CA THR A 19 -17.89 1.88 -3.06
C THR A 19 -18.66 0.62 -3.50
N SER A 20 -18.42 0.17 -4.73
CA SER A 20 -18.96 -1.11 -5.24
C SER A 20 -18.08 -2.31 -4.86
N ARG A 21 -16.86 -2.05 -4.39
CA ARG A 21 -15.87 -3.06 -3.99
C ARG A 21 -15.85 -3.20 -2.47
N ALA A 22 -15.66 -4.44 -2.02
CA ALA A 22 -15.37 -4.74 -0.62
C ALA A 22 -13.97 -4.23 -0.24
N LEU A 23 -13.73 -4.07 1.06
CA LEU A 23 -12.39 -3.80 1.59
C LEU A 23 -11.44 -4.98 1.26
N PRO A 24 -10.14 -4.69 1.01
CA PRO A 24 -9.15 -5.73 0.72
C PRO A 24 -8.96 -6.64 1.93
N LYS A 25 -8.84 -7.96 1.68
CA LYS A 25 -8.57 -8.97 2.71
C LYS A 25 -7.11 -9.40 2.71
N GLU A 26 -6.47 -9.42 1.53
CA GLU A 26 -5.04 -9.66 1.37
C GLU A 26 -4.37 -8.44 0.73
N ILE A 27 -3.31 -7.93 1.37
CA ILE A 27 -2.56 -6.75 0.90
C ILE A 27 -1.08 -7.10 0.72
N GLY A 28 -0.50 -6.69 -0.40
CA GLY A 28 0.94 -6.72 -0.64
C GLY A 28 1.55 -5.33 -0.51
N ILE A 29 2.70 -5.22 0.15
CA ILE A 29 3.51 -3.99 0.19
C ILE A 29 4.91 -4.31 -0.33
N ILE A 30 5.35 -3.61 -1.36
CA ILE A 30 6.67 -3.79 -1.97
C ILE A 30 7.63 -2.72 -1.46
N GLY A 31 8.68 -3.14 -0.76
CA GLY A 31 9.71 -2.30 -0.17
C GLY A 31 9.62 -2.28 1.36
N ALA A 32 10.59 -2.89 2.02
CA ALA A 32 10.75 -2.92 3.48
C ALA A 32 11.72 -1.83 3.99
N GLY A 33 11.84 -0.73 3.24
CA GLY A 33 12.64 0.43 3.60
C GLY A 33 12.04 1.24 4.76
N THR A 34 11.98 2.56 4.64
CA THR A 34 11.42 3.38 5.71
C THR A 34 9.90 3.38 5.71
N ILE A 35 9.27 3.62 4.56
CA ILE A 35 7.84 3.92 4.49
C ILE A 35 6.96 2.68 4.39
N GLY A 36 7.40 1.62 3.69
CA GLY A 36 6.62 0.39 3.59
C GLY A 36 6.27 -0.25 4.94
N PRO A 37 7.21 -0.39 5.89
CA PRO A 37 6.89 -0.86 7.24
C PRO A 37 5.91 0.06 7.99
N ASP A 38 5.98 1.38 7.78
CA ASP A 38 5.04 2.32 8.40
C ASP A 38 3.62 2.18 7.84
N ILE A 39 3.49 1.97 6.53
CA ILE A 39 2.21 1.68 5.88
C ILE A 39 1.67 0.31 6.37
N ALA A 40 2.53 -0.70 6.46
CA ALA A 40 2.17 -2.02 6.96
C ALA A 40 1.59 -1.96 8.39
N TYR A 41 2.29 -1.24 9.27
CA TYR A 41 1.85 -1.04 10.65
C TYR A 41 0.53 -0.27 10.73
N TYR A 42 0.36 0.78 9.92
CA TYR A 42 -0.88 1.54 9.86
C TYR A 42 -2.07 0.64 9.48
N LEU A 43 -1.95 -0.08 8.36
CA LEU A 43 -3.03 -0.94 7.87
C LEU A 43 -3.36 -2.06 8.85
N LYS A 44 -2.35 -2.70 9.45
CA LYS A 44 -2.56 -3.73 10.47
C LYS A 44 -3.15 -3.19 11.77
N SER A 45 -2.88 -1.94 12.14
CA SER A 45 -3.45 -1.31 13.33
C SER A 45 -4.93 -0.96 13.16
N GLU A 46 -5.32 -0.53 11.96
CA GLU A 46 -6.71 -0.15 11.65
C GLU A 46 -7.57 -1.34 11.19
N MET A 47 -6.96 -2.36 10.58
CA MET A 47 -7.63 -3.57 10.08
C MET A 47 -6.86 -4.83 10.51
N PRO A 48 -6.88 -5.21 11.80
CA PRO A 48 -6.06 -6.30 12.34
C PRO A 48 -6.33 -7.68 11.71
N GLU A 49 -7.49 -7.89 11.11
CA GLU A 49 -7.85 -9.16 10.49
C GLU A 49 -7.24 -9.39 9.09
N ILE A 50 -6.71 -8.35 8.44
CA ILE A 50 -6.15 -8.50 7.10
C ILE A 50 -4.90 -9.36 7.12
N LYS A 51 -4.70 -10.06 6.01
CA LYS A 51 -3.44 -10.71 5.69
C LYS A 51 -2.56 -9.72 4.94
N LEU A 52 -1.33 -9.52 5.41
CA LEU A 52 -0.41 -8.56 4.80
C LEU A 52 0.93 -9.24 4.48
N PHE A 53 1.42 -9.03 3.26
CA PHE A 53 2.74 -9.46 2.84
C PHE A 53 3.63 -8.23 2.63
N LEU A 54 4.67 -8.10 3.45
CA LEU A 54 5.75 -7.13 3.24
C LEU A 54 6.86 -7.81 2.43
N ILE A 55 7.10 -7.31 1.23
CA ILE A 55 8.02 -7.90 0.26
C ILE A 55 9.21 -6.99 0.05
N ASP A 56 10.42 -7.54 0.10
CA ASP A 56 11.66 -6.84 -0.27
C ASP A 56 12.65 -7.82 -0.86
N ILE A 57 13.59 -7.35 -1.68
CA ILE A 57 14.68 -8.17 -2.20
C ILE A 57 15.75 -8.48 -1.14
N SER A 58 15.76 -7.72 -0.03
CA SER A 58 16.73 -7.83 1.04
C SER A 58 16.10 -8.44 2.30
N GLU A 59 16.50 -9.67 2.62
CA GLU A 59 16.14 -10.31 3.90
C GLU A 59 16.53 -9.46 5.12
N LYS A 60 17.65 -8.75 5.03
CA LYS A 60 18.10 -7.84 6.08
C LYS A 60 17.15 -6.65 6.27
N ALA A 61 16.55 -6.14 5.19
CA ALA A 61 15.55 -5.08 5.29
C ALA A 61 14.27 -5.61 5.93
N LEU A 62 13.84 -6.82 5.56
CA LEU A 62 12.68 -7.50 6.14
C LEU A 62 12.84 -7.74 7.64
N GLN A 63 13.98 -8.29 8.09
CA GLN A 63 14.27 -8.50 9.51
C GLN A 63 14.24 -7.18 10.31
N LYS A 64 14.78 -6.10 9.74
CA LYS A 64 14.72 -4.77 10.37
C LYS A 64 13.29 -4.24 10.45
N ALA A 65 12.49 -4.46 9.41
CA ALA A 65 11.08 -4.08 9.40
C ALA A 65 10.30 -4.85 10.48
N GLU A 66 10.51 -6.15 10.58
CA GLU A 66 9.89 -6.99 11.61
C GLU A 66 10.19 -6.49 13.03
N GLN A 67 11.47 -6.30 13.36
CA GLN A 67 11.89 -5.76 14.66
C GLN A 67 11.29 -4.38 14.93
N ARG A 68 11.18 -3.54 13.90
CA ARG A 68 10.60 -2.20 14.00
C ARG A 68 9.10 -2.26 14.34
N LEU A 69 8.36 -3.17 13.71
CA LEU A 69 6.92 -3.32 13.95
C LEU A 69 6.63 -3.89 15.34
N ILE A 70 7.43 -4.85 15.80
CA ILE A 70 7.39 -5.36 17.19
C ILE A 70 7.64 -4.21 18.17
N ALA A 71 8.68 -3.40 17.95
CA ALA A 71 8.97 -2.27 18.82
C ALA A 71 7.86 -1.20 18.81
N TYR A 72 7.13 -1.06 17.70
CA TYR A 72 5.99 -0.14 17.62
C TYR A 72 4.80 -0.62 18.44
N THR A 73 4.44 -1.90 18.36
CA THR A 73 3.36 -2.46 19.18
C THR A 73 3.71 -2.41 20.67
N GLU A 74 4.91 -2.82 21.07
CA GLU A 74 5.40 -2.73 22.46
C GLU A 74 5.32 -1.30 23.01
N LYS A 75 5.78 -0.33 22.22
CA LYS A 75 5.74 1.09 22.61
C LYS A 75 4.32 1.62 22.69
N ALA A 76 3.42 1.20 21.82
CA ALA A 76 2.02 1.59 21.87
C ALA A 76 1.32 1.02 23.11
N VAL A 77 1.60 -0.23 23.47
CA VAL A 77 1.11 -0.88 24.70
C VAL A 77 1.66 -0.18 25.94
N ALA A 78 2.96 0.06 26.01
CA ALA A 78 3.59 0.77 27.14
C ALA A 78 2.99 2.18 27.34
N LYS A 79 2.59 2.84 26.24
CA LYS A 79 1.93 4.16 26.26
C LYS A 79 0.42 4.09 26.45
N ARG A 80 -0.17 2.91 26.66
CA ARG A 80 -1.61 2.67 26.79
C ARG A 80 -2.41 3.20 25.59
N LYS A 81 -1.81 3.17 24.39
CA LYS A 81 -2.46 3.53 23.12
C LYS A 81 -3.02 2.32 22.39
N MET A 82 -2.61 1.12 22.80
CA MET A 82 -3.00 -0.16 22.22
C MET A 82 -3.09 -1.19 23.36
N SER A 83 -4.02 -2.13 23.31
CA SER A 83 -4.07 -3.26 24.25
C SER A 83 -3.07 -4.35 23.85
N THR A 84 -2.67 -5.21 24.78
CA THR A 84 -1.80 -6.35 24.46
C THR A 84 -2.42 -7.27 23.41
N GLN A 85 -3.74 -7.49 23.48
CA GLN A 85 -4.48 -8.32 22.54
C GLN A 85 -4.44 -7.72 21.12
N LEU A 86 -4.65 -6.40 21.00
CA LEU A 86 -4.57 -5.73 19.70
C LEU A 86 -3.13 -5.74 19.17
N ALA A 87 -2.12 -5.59 20.03
CA ALA A 87 -0.72 -5.69 19.64
C ALA A 87 -0.36 -7.07 19.06
N GLU A 88 -0.88 -8.15 19.64
CA GLU A 88 -0.73 -9.51 19.10
C GLU A 88 -1.41 -9.62 17.72
N GLN A 89 -2.65 -9.16 17.59
CA GLN A 89 -3.40 -9.20 16.32
C GLN A 89 -2.75 -8.37 15.20
N VAL A 90 -2.09 -7.25 15.54
CA VAL A 90 -1.34 -6.41 14.59
C VAL A 90 -0.14 -7.17 14.01
N LEU A 91 0.46 -8.08 14.77
CA LEU A 91 1.61 -8.87 14.31
C LEU A 91 1.18 -10.21 13.68
N GLU A 92 -0.01 -10.71 14.01
CA GLU A 92 -0.61 -11.87 13.34
C GLU A 92 -0.91 -11.59 11.86
N ASN A 93 -0.87 -12.64 11.02
CA ASN A 93 -1.12 -12.54 9.58
C ASN A 93 -0.27 -11.52 8.83
N LEU A 94 0.85 -11.09 9.41
CA LEU A 94 1.85 -10.26 8.77
C LEU A 94 3.05 -11.11 8.38
N PHE A 95 3.29 -11.21 7.08
CA PHE A 95 4.30 -12.07 6.50
C PHE A 95 5.40 -11.25 5.85
N TYR A 96 6.64 -11.62 6.09
CA TYR A 96 7.82 -11.01 5.50
C TYR A 96 8.42 -11.99 4.50
N THR A 97 8.60 -11.58 3.25
CA THR A 97 9.05 -12.51 2.19
C THR A 97 9.85 -11.80 1.10
N THR A 98 10.73 -12.54 0.43
CA THR A 98 11.39 -12.09 -0.80
C THR A 98 10.65 -12.58 -2.06
N ASP A 99 9.65 -13.44 -1.88
CA ASP A 99 8.91 -14.10 -2.95
C ASP A 99 7.67 -13.31 -3.38
N TYR A 100 7.71 -12.80 -4.61
CA TYR A 100 6.58 -12.09 -5.22
C TYR A 100 5.37 -13.01 -5.48
N ALA A 101 5.53 -14.33 -5.58
CA ALA A 101 4.41 -15.24 -5.84
C ALA A 101 3.35 -15.20 -4.72
N GLN A 102 3.72 -14.74 -3.53
CA GLN A 102 2.79 -14.51 -2.42
C GLN A 102 1.73 -13.44 -2.73
N LEU A 103 1.96 -12.58 -3.73
CA LEU A 103 1.01 -11.55 -4.15
C LEU A 103 -0.21 -12.09 -4.89
N LYS A 104 -0.20 -13.37 -5.31
CA LYS A 104 -1.21 -13.95 -6.23
C LYS A 104 -2.66 -13.67 -5.84
N ASN A 105 -2.96 -13.68 -4.53
CA ASN A 105 -4.30 -13.49 -4.00
C ASN A 105 -4.53 -12.10 -3.39
N CYS A 106 -3.57 -11.17 -3.51
CA CYS A 106 -3.72 -9.83 -2.95
C CYS A 106 -4.80 -9.04 -3.70
N ASP A 107 -5.70 -8.41 -2.96
CA ASP A 107 -6.73 -7.51 -3.50
C ASP A 107 -6.16 -6.10 -3.80
N LEU A 108 -5.11 -5.73 -3.04
CA LEU A 108 -4.41 -4.46 -3.12
C LEU A 108 -2.89 -4.68 -3.03
N VAL A 109 -2.13 -4.06 -3.93
CA VAL A 109 -0.66 -4.03 -3.87
C VAL A 109 -0.16 -2.59 -3.85
N ILE A 110 0.65 -2.26 -2.83
CA ILE A 110 1.22 -0.92 -2.62
C ILE A 110 2.73 -0.98 -2.86
N GLU A 111 3.19 -0.31 -3.90
CA GLU A 111 4.60 -0.15 -4.22
C GLU A 111 5.20 1.03 -3.43
N ALA A 112 6.22 0.74 -2.63
CA ALA A 112 6.92 1.65 -1.72
C ALA A 112 8.45 1.48 -1.79
N ALA A 113 8.97 1.05 -2.93
CA ALA A 113 10.39 0.89 -3.20
C ALA A 113 11.06 2.22 -3.56
N THR A 114 12.38 2.18 -3.73
CA THR A 114 13.21 3.33 -4.08
C THR A 114 12.68 4.10 -5.28
N GLU A 115 12.79 5.44 -5.21
CA GLU A 115 12.30 6.36 -6.23
C GLU A 115 13.14 6.28 -7.52
N SER A 116 12.81 5.31 -8.38
CA SER A 116 13.49 5.05 -9.66
C SER A 116 12.47 4.55 -10.68
N ILE A 117 12.29 5.29 -11.78
CA ILE A 117 11.32 4.94 -12.84
C ILE A 117 11.60 3.55 -13.42
N PRO A 118 12.84 3.20 -13.85
CA PRO A 118 13.11 1.87 -14.40
C PRO A 118 12.78 0.75 -13.41
N LEU A 119 13.14 0.92 -12.14
CA LEU A 119 12.86 -0.06 -11.09
C LEU A 119 11.35 -0.24 -10.87
N LYS A 120 10.62 0.86 -10.71
CA LYS A 120 9.17 0.79 -10.47
C LYS A 120 8.43 0.16 -11.66
N LYS A 121 8.83 0.47 -12.90
CA LYS A 121 8.28 -0.21 -14.09
C LYS A 121 8.52 -1.72 -14.08
N GLN A 122 9.72 -2.16 -13.69
CA GLN A 122 10.01 -3.58 -13.54
C GLN A 122 9.14 -4.22 -12.46
N ILE A 123 8.99 -3.55 -11.31
CA ILE A 123 8.10 -3.99 -10.22
C ILE A 123 6.66 -4.16 -10.73
N PHE A 124 6.10 -3.16 -11.40
CA PHE A 124 4.72 -3.24 -11.91
C PHE A 124 4.56 -4.36 -12.95
N ALA A 125 5.50 -4.52 -13.87
CA ALA A 125 5.48 -5.63 -14.83
C ALA A 125 5.49 -7.00 -14.13
N SER A 126 6.28 -7.16 -13.07
CA SER A 126 6.30 -8.40 -12.27
C SER A 126 5.00 -8.61 -11.49
N ILE A 127 4.44 -7.56 -10.89
CA ILE A 127 3.15 -7.64 -10.18
C ILE A 127 2.04 -8.08 -11.13
N GLU A 128 1.95 -7.48 -12.33
CA GLU A 128 0.89 -7.79 -13.29
C GLU A 128 0.86 -9.24 -13.75
N GLN A 129 2.01 -9.91 -13.76
CA GLN A 129 2.11 -11.34 -14.12
C GLN A 129 1.59 -12.27 -13.03
N ILE A 130 1.44 -11.78 -11.80
CA ILE A 130 1.18 -12.60 -10.62
C ILE A 130 -0.25 -12.40 -10.10
N VAL A 131 -0.69 -11.14 -10.02
CA VAL A 131 -1.95 -10.78 -9.37
C VAL A 131 -3.14 -10.93 -10.31
N GLY A 132 -4.34 -11.14 -9.76
CA GLY A 132 -5.58 -11.21 -10.55
C GLY A 132 -5.92 -9.89 -11.24
N SER A 133 -6.76 -9.93 -12.30
CA SER A 133 -7.18 -8.75 -13.08
C SER A 133 -7.81 -7.65 -12.23
N GLU A 134 -8.55 -8.04 -11.19
CA GLU A 134 -9.28 -7.11 -10.32
C GLU A 134 -8.39 -6.44 -9.27
N THR A 135 -7.14 -6.90 -9.09
CA THR A 135 -6.22 -6.38 -8.07
C THR A 135 -5.93 -4.90 -8.31
N ILE A 136 -6.12 -4.06 -7.28
CA ILE A 136 -5.70 -2.67 -7.34
C ILE A 136 -4.19 -2.60 -7.12
N ILE A 137 -3.52 -1.84 -7.98
CA ILE A 137 -2.08 -1.61 -7.88
C ILE A 137 -1.87 -0.13 -7.59
N THR A 138 -1.03 0.21 -6.63
CA THR A 138 -0.76 1.61 -6.35
C THR A 138 0.71 1.85 -6.07
N SER A 139 1.19 3.04 -6.40
CA SER A 139 2.52 3.52 -5.98
C SER A 139 2.40 4.53 -4.85
N ASN A 140 3.35 4.51 -3.93
CA ASN A 140 3.58 5.55 -2.92
C ASN A 140 4.58 6.63 -3.40
N THR A 141 4.87 6.69 -4.71
CA THR A 141 5.75 7.74 -5.25
C THR A 141 5.29 9.13 -4.84
N SER A 142 6.24 10.01 -4.55
CA SER A 142 6.00 11.41 -4.16
C SER A 142 6.27 12.39 -5.30
N SER A 143 6.96 11.94 -6.36
CA SER A 143 7.54 12.82 -7.36
C SER A 143 7.38 12.34 -8.80
N ILE A 144 7.11 11.05 -9.01
CA ILE A 144 6.99 10.48 -10.35
C ILE A 144 5.53 10.59 -10.81
N PRO A 145 5.26 11.23 -11.97
CA PRO A 145 3.90 11.28 -12.51
C PRO A 145 3.34 9.88 -12.77
N ALA A 146 2.07 9.65 -12.41
CA ALA A 146 1.40 8.36 -12.58
C ALA A 146 1.45 7.84 -14.03
N THR A 147 1.27 8.73 -15.01
CA THR A 147 1.42 8.41 -16.45
C THR A 147 2.80 7.83 -16.79
N ARG A 148 3.86 8.24 -16.09
CA ARG A 148 5.21 7.68 -16.33
C ARG A 148 5.38 6.28 -15.76
N LEU A 149 4.59 5.89 -14.78
CA LEU A 149 4.65 4.58 -14.14
C LEU A 149 3.75 3.56 -14.84
N PHE A 150 2.53 3.97 -15.16
CA PHE A 150 1.45 3.02 -15.43
C PHE A 150 1.05 2.94 -16.91
N SER A 151 1.46 3.87 -17.78
CA SER A 151 1.05 3.85 -19.20
C SER A 151 1.48 2.62 -19.99
N ASP A 152 2.49 1.88 -19.51
CA ASP A 152 2.97 0.64 -20.15
C ASP A 152 2.39 -0.64 -19.52
N MET A 153 1.50 -0.50 -18.52
CA MET A 153 0.82 -1.65 -17.91
C MET A 153 -0.23 -2.23 -18.88
N ASN A 154 -0.51 -3.52 -18.73
CA ASN A 154 -1.54 -4.21 -19.50
C ASN A 154 -2.95 -3.70 -19.16
N ASN A 155 -3.21 -3.45 -17.87
CA ASN A 155 -4.49 -2.95 -17.36
C ASN A 155 -4.24 -1.69 -16.49
N PRO A 156 -3.99 -0.52 -17.09
CA PRO A 156 -3.65 0.71 -16.36
C PRO A 156 -4.81 1.27 -15.50
N GLU A 157 -6.06 0.96 -15.83
CA GLU A 157 -7.26 1.47 -15.16
C GLU A 157 -7.43 1.02 -13.70
N ARG A 158 -6.69 -0.02 -13.28
CA ARG A 158 -6.63 -0.50 -11.89
C ARG A 158 -5.44 0.06 -11.11
N ALA A 159 -4.67 0.95 -11.73
CA ALA A 159 -3.47 1.54 -11.15
C ALA A 159 -3.70 2.99 -10.72
N THR A 160 -3.12 3.40 -9.59
CA THR A 160 -3.16 4.80 -9.12
C THR A 160 -1.91 5.13 -8.28
N VAL A 161 -1.75 6.38 -7.87
CA VAL A 161 -0.79 6.77 -6.84
C VAL A 161 -1.57 7.02 -5.55
N THR A 162 -1.16 6.34 -4.48
CA THR A 162 -1.64 6.50 -3.11
C THR A 162 -0.46 6.94 -2.28
N HIS A 163 -0.30 8.25 -2.14
CA HIS A 163 0.84 8.88 -1.50
C HIS A 163 0.55 9.05 0.01
N PHE A 164 1.21 8.20 0.80
CA PHE A 164 1.26 8.30 2.25
C PHE A 164 2.37 9.25 2.69
N PHE A 165 2.10 10.05 3.70
CA PHE A 165 3.06 11.01 4.24
C PHE A 165 3.84 10.41 5.41
N ALA A 166 5.17 10.56 5.38
CA ALA A 166 6.02 10.05 6.45
C ALA A 166 5.88 10.88 7.75
N PRO A 167 5.83 10.23 8.93
CA PRO A 167 5.71 8.79 9.14
C PRO A 167 4.27 8.30 8.91
N ALA A 168 4.11 7.28 8.05
CA ALA A 168 2.79 6.86 7.56
C ALA A 168 1.88 6.30 8.67
N TRP A 169 2.44 5.75 9.75
CA TRP A 169 1.65 5.27 10.89
C TRP A 169 1.00 6.37 11.73
N ARG A 170 1.38 7.64 11.52
CA ARG A 170 0.85 8.78 12.30
C ARG A 170 0.11 9.79 11.44
N SER A 171 0.47 9.91 10.16
CA SER A 171 -0.20 10.83 9.26
C SER A 171 -1.62 10.36 8.98
N LEU A 172 -2.60 11.27 9.11
CA LEU A 172 -3.99 11.01 8.73
C LEU A 172 -4.25 11.29 7.24
N THR A 173 -3.35 12.02 6.60
CA THR A 173 -3.52 12.45 5.21
C THR A 173 -2.94 11.40 4.28
N VAL A 174 -3.71 11.08 3.24
CA VAL A 174 -3.31 10.29 2.09
C VAL A 174 -3.76 11.05 0.85
N GLU A 175 -2.89 11.17 -0.14
CA GLU A 175 -3.21 11.72 -1.45
C GLU A 175 -3.48 10.59 -2.44
N ILE A 176 -4.63 10.64 -3.12
CA ILE A 176 -5.00 9.70 -4.18
C ILE A 176 -5.01 10.47 -5.50
N ILE A 177 -4.20 10.02 -6.46
CA ILE A 177 -4.02 10.71 -7.74
C ILE A 177 -4.89 10.05 -8.82
N ASP A 178 -5.85 10.81 -9.32
CA ASP A 178 -6.54 10.53 -10.58
C ASP A 178 -5.64 10.99 -11.76
N TRP A 179 -5.47 10.16 -12.79
CA TRP A 179 -4.40 10.36 -13.79
C TRP A 179 -4.76 9.93 -15.22
#